data_AF-A0A660ZVH8-F1
#
_entry.id   AF-A0A660ZVH8-F1
#
_cell.length_a   1.000
_cell.length_b   1.000
_cell.length_c   1.000
_cell.angle_alpha   90.00
_cell.angle_beta   90.00
_cell.angle_gamma   90.00
#
_symmetry.space_group_name_H-M   'P 1'
#
loop_
_entity.id
_entity.type
_entity.pdbx_description
1 polymer ?
#
loop_
_entity_poly.entity_id
_entity_poly.type
_entity_poly.pdbx_seq_one_letter_code
_entity_poly.pdbx_strand_id
1 'polypeptide(L)'
;MLRTGALYTGGYQAWLSKARNPRDRVFPPLPADSPLLEELSIDGEYMPTHNQYEVRPFPPLEEAMAGGDESIHRFVDKGYENWPYVADDKGVDQLLDTLDGEEFFKSISVAARFDKDIGVSVVFPLFIFKHYNDPVSGGWIVNRMYFKGEKLRDVGWQIMYSPSASRWIDQYFSAGAEWAQEDGKTNTYFASEAGLKLRFSVSHSPLGFLSKVADFWGLRAGIRYRGYKQFSELGYVIEVGGGTF
;
A
#
# COMPACT_ATOMS: atom_id res chain seq x y z
N MET A 1 12.88 17.67 -17.72
CA MET A 1 11.80 17.77 -18.72
C MET A 1 11.15 16.40 -18.88
N LEU A 2 9.96 16.22 -18.32
CA LEU A 2 9.09 15.06 -18.56
C LEU A 2 8.10 15.46 -19.65
N ARG A 3 8.40 15.14 -20.90
CA ARG A 3 7.49 15.30 -22.03
C ARG A 3 7.78 14.13 -22.97
N THR A 4 6.70 13.51 -23.45
CA THR A 4 6.57 12.29 -24.28
C THR A 4 6.60 10.96 -23.53
N GLY A 5 5.48 10.24 -23.60
CA GLY A 5 5.26 8.91 -23.04
C GLY A 5 6.06 7.83 -23.77
N ALA A 6 7.38 7.89 -23.69
CA ALA A 6 8.21 6.72 -23.89
C ALA A 6 8.07 5.85 -22.63
N LEU A 7 7.35 4.73 -22.73
CA LEU A 7 7.63 3.58 -21.87
C LEU A 7 9.15 3.41 -21.87
N TYR A 8 9.77 3.40 -20.69
CA TYR A 8 11.14 2.93 -20.54
C TYR A 8 11.17 1.49 -21.04
N THR A 9 11.42 1.31 -22.34
CA THR A 9 11.93 0.06 -22.86
C THR A 9 13.34 -0.01 -22.31
N GLY A 10 13.50 -0.55 -21.09
CA GLY A 10 14.83 -0.93 -20.60
C GLY A 10 15.49 -1.68 -21.75
N GLY A 11 16.70 -1.27 -22.14
CA GLY A 11 17.41 -1.65 -23.37
C GLY A 11 17.62 -3.15 -23.52
N TYR A 12 16.52 -3.87 -23.64
CA TYR A 12 16.42 -5.29 -23.70
C TYR A 12 16.77 -5.67 -25.11
N GLN A 13 18.03 -6.04 -25.28
CA GLN A 13 18.52 -6.59 -26.52
C GLN A 13 18.26 -8.10 -26.47
N ALA A 14 17.76 -8.69 -27.56
CA ALA A 14 17.37 -10.10 -27.60
C ALA A 14 18.52 -11.10 -27.26
N TRP A 15 19.77 -10.66 -27.24
CA TRP A 15 20.91 -11.47 -26.77
C TRP A 15 21.09 -11.46 -25.24
N LEU A 16 20.45 -10.54 -24.50
CA LEU A 16 20.35 -10.59 -23.04
C LEU A 16 19.42 -11.71 -22.57
N SER A 17 18.52 -12.19 -23.44
CA SER A 17 17.81 -13.47 -23.23
C SER A 17 18.80 -14.62 -23.36
N LYS A 18 19.44 -15.00 -22.26
CA LYS A 18 20.14 -16.28 -22.18
C LYS A 18 19.12 -17.40 -22.44
N ALA A 19 19.42 -18.28 -23.39
CA ALA A 19 18.62 -19.48 -23.62
C ALA A 19 18.54 -20.27 -22.30
N ARG A 20 17.32 -20.52 -21.81
CA ARG A 20 17.09 -21.16 -20.52
C ARG A 20 17.07 -22.68 -20.71
N ASN A 21 18.19 -23.35 -20.48
CA ASN A 21 18.16 -24.81 -20.39
C ASN A 21 17.64 -25.22 -19.01
N PRO A 22 16.92 -26.35 -18.89
CA PRO A 22 16.47 -26.85 -17.59
C PRO A 22 17.59 -26.97 -16.55
N ARG A 23 18.79 -27.38 -16.97
CA ARG A 23 20.00 -27.45 -16.13
C ARG A 23 20.52 -26.10 -15.60
N ASP A 24 20.14 -24.99 -16.24
CA ASP A 24 20.58 -23.64 -15.84
C ASP A 24 19.65 -23.04 -14.77
N ARG A 25 18.66 -23.81 -14.31
CA ARG A 25 17.81 -23.43 -13.19
C ARG A 25 18.64 -23.51 -11.91
N VAL A 26 18.56 -22.45 -11.12
CA VAL A 26 19.20 -22.40 -9.80
C VAL A 26 18.15 -22.75 -8.76
N PHE A 27 18.46 -23.73 -7.91
CA PHE A 27 17.57 -24.18 -6.85
C PHE A 27 17.95 -23.54 -5.52
N PRO A 28 16.95 -23.15 -4.71
CA PRO A 28 17.19 -22.67 -3.35
C PRO A 28 17.59 -23.79 -2.41
N PRO A 29 18.39 -23.52 -1.37
CA PRO A 29 18.55 -24.48 -0.29
C PRO A 29 17.19 -24.68 0.39
N LEU A 30 16.79 -25.94 0.59
CA LEU A 30 15.56 -26.26 1.29
C LEU A 30 15.83 -26.44 2.79
N PRO A 31 14.90 -25.98 3.64
CA PRO A 31 14.89 -26.34 5.06
C PRO A 31 14.88 -27.86 5.27
N ALA A 32 15.47 -28.33 6.38
CA ALA A 32 15.56 -29.75 6.71
C ALA A 32 14.18 -30.42 6.88
N ASP A 33 13.15 -29.65 7.22
CA ASP A 33 11.75 -30.08 7.41
C ASP A 33 10.89 -29.93 6.13
N SER A 34 11.47 -29.51 5.01
CA SER A 34 10.73 -29.34 3.77
C SER A 34 10.30 -30.69 3.18
N PRO A 35 9.00 -30.88 2.84
CA PRO A 35 8.53 -32.12 2.22
C PRO A 35 9.12 -32.34 0.82
N LEU A 36 9.58 -31.26 0.17
CA LEU A 36 10.22 -31.31 -1.14
C LEU A 36 11.68 -31.79 -1.06
N LEU A 37 12.28 -31.81 0.13
CA LEU A 37 13.67 -32.22 0.29
C LEU A 37 13.82 -33.71 -0.05
N GLU A 38 12.92 -34.56 0.42
CA GLU A 38 12.94 -36.01 0.14
C GLU A 38 12.65 -36.31 -1.33
N GLU A 39 11.64 -35.65 -1.91
CA GLU A 39 11.23 -35.85 -3.31
C GLU A 39 12.32 -35.47 -4.32
N LEU A 40 13.10 -34.44 -4.00
CA LEU A 40 14.07 -33.84 -4.91
C LEU A 40 15.53 -34.23 -4.58
N SER A 41 15.73 -35.10 -3.59
CA SER A 41 17.04 -35.65 -3.26
C SER A 41 17.32 -36.94 -4.02
N ILE A 42 18.55 -37.10 -4.48
CA ILE A 42 19.06 -38.32 -5.11
C ILE A 42 20.24 -38.78 -4.27
N ASP A 43 20.18 -40.02 -3.75
CA ASP A 43 21.22 -40.60 -2.90
C ASP A 43 21.58 -39.75 -1.66
N GLY A 44 20.60 -39.02 -1.12
CA GLY A 44 20.75 -38.16 0.06
C GLY A 44 21.32 -36.77 -0.24
N GLU A 45 21.63 -36.45 -1.49
CA GLU A 45 22.01 -35.11 -1.92
C GLU A 45 20.80 -34.43 -2.58
N TYR A 46 20.44 -33.25 -2.08
CA TYR A 46 19.37 -32.43 -2.68
C TYR A 46 19.81 -31.95 -4.06
N MET A 47 19.03 -32.22 -5.12
CA MET A 47 19.24 -31.67 -6.47
C MET A 47 20.72 -31.67 -6.97
N PRO A 48 21.43 -32.82 -6.98
CA PRO A 48 22.86 -32.87 -7.31
C PRO A 48 23.16 -32.56 -8.78
N THR A 49 22.14 -32.62 -9.64
CA THR A 49 22.24 -32.35 -11.08
C THR A 49 22.05 -30.87 -11.44
N HIS A 50 21.76 -30.01 -10.47
CA HIS A 50 21.46 -28.59 -10.70
C HIS A 50 22.35 -27.68 -9.86
N ASN A 51 22.45 -26.42 -10.31
CA ASN A 51 23.15 -25.40 -9.55
C ASN A 51 22.31 -25.02 -8.32
N GLN A 52 22.95 -24.97 -7.17
CA GLN A 52 22.35 -24.51 -5.91
C GLN A 52 23.02 -23.21 -5.50
N TYR A 53 22.24 -22.24 -5.02
CA TYR A 53 22.83 -21.07 -4.39
C TYR A 53 22.99 -21.32 -2.90
N GLU A 54 24.11 -20.84 -2.35
CA GLU A 54 24.34 -20.85 -0.91
C GLU A 54 23.86 -19.53 -0.32
N VAL A 55 23.03 -19.60 0.71
CA VAL A 55 22.70 -18.42 1.50
C VAL A 55 23.84 -18.23 2.49
N ARG A 56 24.67 -17.22 2.24
CA ARG A 56 25.70 -16.80 3.20
C ARG A 56 25.20 -15.59 3.98
N PRO A 57 25.48 -15.52 5.30
CA PRO A 57 25.24 -14.31 6.05
C PRO A 57 26.05 -13.15 5.44
N PHE A 58 25.52 -11.94 5.54
CA PHE A 58 26.28 -10.76 5.16
C PHE A 58 27.54 -10.65 6.03
N PRO A 59 28.72 -10.35 5.47
CA PRO A 59 29.93 -10.20 6.26
C PRO A 59 29.81 -9.00 7.21
N PRO A 60 30.41 -9.06 8.41
CA PRO A 60 30.52 -7.90 9.30
C PRO A 60 31.24 -6.72 8.63
N LEU A 61 30.96 -5.50 9.10
CA LEU A 61 31.54 -4.28 8.53
C LEU A 61 33.07 -4.30 8.51
N GLU A 62 33.70 -4.77 9.59
CA GLU A 62 35.16 -4.86 9.68
C GLU A 62 35.77 -5.78 8.60
N GLU A 63 35.14 -6.94 8.38
CA GLU A 63 35.58 -7.91 7.37
C GLU A 63 35.33 -7.40 5.95
N ALA A 64 34.19 -6.73 5.71
CA ALA A 64 33.88 -6.14 4.42
C ALA A 64 34.81 -4.96 4.06
N MET A 65 35.20 -4.16 5.05
CA MET A 65 36.09 -3.00 4.88
C MET A 65 37.56 -3.41 4.72
N ALA A 66 37.94 -4.63 5.12
CA ALA A 66 39.29 -5.17 4.89
C ALA A 66 39.64 -5.26 3.40
N GLY A 67 38.65 -5.30 2.51
CA GLY A 67 38.82 -5.26 1.05
C GLY A 67 39.20 -3.90 0.47
N GLY A 68 39.19 -2.81 1.26
CA GLY A 68 39.68 -1.48 0.87
C GLY A 68 38.75 -0.68 -0.06
N ASP A 69 37.53 -1.15 -0.33
CA ASP A 69 36.53 -0.44 -1.14
C ASP A 69 35.49 0.25 -0.25
N GLU A 70 35.63 1.57 -0.09
CA GLU A 70 34.70 2.39 0.70
C GLU A 70 33.26 2.37 0.16
N SER A 71 33.06 2.03 -1.13
CA SER A 71 31.72 1.97 -1.72
C SER A 71 30.88 0.80 -1.20
N ILE A 72 31.51 -0.16 -0.51
CA ILE A 72 30.89 -1.30 0.17
C ILE A 72 30.20 -0.87 1.48
N HIS A 73 30.66 0.22 2.11
CA HIS A 73 30.14 0.70 3.39
C HIS A 73 28.61 0.87 3.39
N ARG A 74 28.03 1.46 2.34
CA ARG A 74 26.56 1.64 2.20
C ARG A 74 25.76 0.33 2.03
N PHE A 75 26.43 -0.74 1.64
CA PHE A 75 25.81 -2.05 1.43
C PHE A 75 25.86 -2.91 2.69
N VAL A 76 26.93 -2.78 3.48
CA VAL A 76 27.19 -3.62 4.66
C VAL A 76 26.77 -2.95 5.96
N ASP A 77 27.05 -1.66 6.13
CA ASP A 77 26.57 -0.91 7.29
C ASP A 77 25.11 -0.49 7.06
N LYS A 78 24.18 -1.31 7.56
CA LYS A 78 22.77 -0.98 7.64
C LYS A 78 22.43 -0.22 8.94
N GLY A 79 23.41 0.12 9.77
CA GLY A 79 23.22 0.79 11.05
C GLY A 79 22.74 -0.12 12.18
N TYR A 80 22.76 -1.45 11.97
CA TYR A 80 22.28 -2.43 12.95
C TYR A 80 23.32 -3.54 13.14
N GLU A 81 24.24 -3.32 14.08
CA GLU A 81 25.38 -4.21 14.37
C GLU A 81 24.95 -5.61 14.84
N ASN A 82 23.76 -5.73 15.45
CA ASN A 82 23.23 -6.97 16.04
C ASN A 82 21.99 -7.50 15.33
N TRP A 83 21.83 -7.23 14.02
CA TRP A 83 20.69 -7.72 13.24
C TRP A 83 20.99 -9.10 12.61
N PRO A 84 20.05 -10.07 12.65
CA PRO A 84 18.76 -10.02 13.34
C PRO A 84 18.89 -10.24 14.85
N TYR A 85 18.26 -9.38 15.64
CA TYR A 85 18.09 -9.63 17.07
C TYR A 85 16.79 -10.43 17.25
N VAL A 86 16.87 -11.50 18.06
CA VAL A 86 15.70 -12.26 18.48
C VAL A 86 15.29 -11.72 19.85
N ALA A 87 14.24 -10.90 19.88
CA ALA A 87 13.64 -10.44 21.13
C ALA A 87 12.49 -11.39 21.52
N ASP A 88 12.42 -11.76 22.80
CA ASP A 88 11.24 -12.41 23.37
C ASP A 88 10.12 -11.35 23.52
N ASP A 89 9.30 -11.24 22.49
CA ASP A 89 8.23 -10.23 22.42
C ASP A 89 7.04 -10.63 23.30
N LYS A 90 6.69 -9.74 24.24
CA LYS A 90 5.41 -9.79 24.95
C LYS A 90 4.36 -9.16 24.04
N GLY A 91 3.38 -9.94 23.60
CA GLY A 91 2.42 -9.55 22.54
C GLY A 91 1.59 -8.27 22.73
N VAL A 92 1.71 -7.56 23.85
CA VAL A 92 1.10 -6.23 24.05
C VAL A 92 1.99 -5.12 23.49
N ASP A 93 3.31 -5.22 23.64
CA ASP A 93 4.28 -4.24 23.14
C ASP A 93 4.32 -4.26 21.61
N GLN A 94 4.16 -5.44 20.99
CA GLN A 94 4.00 -5.60 19.54
C GLN A 94 2.75 -4.87 19.00
N LEU A 95 1.66 -4.79 19.79
CA LEU A 95 0.43 -4.13 19.37
C LEU A 95 0.58 -2.60 19.41
N LEU A 96 1.32 -2.08 20.40
CA LEU A 96 1.66 -0.67 20.50
C LEU A 96 2.65 -0.24 19.41
N ASP A 97 3.73 -0.98 19.19
CA ASP A 97 4.68 -0.71 18.10
C ASP A 97 4.04 -0.82 16.71
N THR A 98 3.01 -1.66 16.56
CA THR A 98 2.24 -1.76 15.31
C THR A 98 1.31 -0.57 15.09
N LEU A 99 0.77 0.03 16.16
CA LEU A 99 -0.04 1.25 16.09
C LEU A 99 0.81 2.51 15.92
N ASP A 100 1.98 2.56 16.55
CA ASP A 100 2.93 3.68 16.48
C ASP A 100 3.83 3.63 15.23
N GLY A 101 3.74 2.57 14.42
CA GLY A 101 4.48 2.46 13.18
C GLY A 101 4.13 3.60 12.21
N GLU A 102 5.14 4.31 11.73
CA GLU A 102 4.99 5.39 10.73
C GLU A 102 4.14 4.97 9.52
N GLU A 103 4.13 3.68 9.17
CA GLU A 103 3.33 3.11 8.10
C GLU A 103 1.82 3.30 8.32
N PHE A 104 1.31 3.18 9.55
CA PHE A 104 -0.10 3.39 9.86
C PHE A 104 -0.48 4.86 9.68
N PHE A 105 0.30 5.79 10.25
CA PHE A 105 0.03 7.22 10.07
C PHE A 105 0.14 7.67 8.61
N LYS A 106 1.09 7.12 7.86
CA LYS A 106 1.22 7.36 6.40
C LYS A 106 0.06 6.76 5.60
N SER A 107 -0.67 5.80 6.16
CA SER A 107 -1.83 5.15 5.52
C SER A 107 -3.15 5.92 5.69
N ILE A 108 -3.17 6.95 6.54
CA ILE A 108 -4.32 7.83 6.73
C ILE A 108 -4.32 8.91 5.65
N SER A 109 -5.47 9.10 5.01
CA SER A 109 -5.69 10.14 4.00
C SER A 109 -6.80 11.08 4.46
N VAL A 110 -6.58 12.38 4.31
CA VAL A 110 -7.53 13.43 4.68
C VAL A 110 -7.83 14.30 3.46
N ALA A 111 -9.11 14.52 3.19
CA ALA A 111 -9.58 15.25 2.01
C ALA A 111 -10.66 16.27 2.36
N ALA A 112 -10.64 17.40 1.67
CA ALA A 112 -11.82 18.24 1.55
C ALA A 112 -12.81 17.56 0.59
N ARG A 113 -14.06 17.38 1.03
CA ARG A 113 -15.14 16.76 0.27
C ARG A 113 -16.19 17.81 -0.11
N PHE A 114 -16.66 17.74 -1.34
CA PHE A 114 -17.74 18.56 -1.87
C PHE A 114 -18.83 17.66 -2.43
N ASP A 115 -20.00 17.68 -1.79
CA ASP A 115 -21.15 16.83 -2.12
C ASP A 115 -22.43 17.56 -1.70
N LYS A 116 -22.85 18.53 -2.53
CA LYS A 116 -23.79 19.64 -2.23
C LYS A 116 -23.29 20.60 -1.14
N ASP A 117 -22.74 20.06 -0.05
CA ASP A 117 -22.10 20.77 1.05
C ASP A 117 -20.60 20.50 1.10
N ILE A 118 -19.87 21.42 1.73
CA ILE A 118 -18.45 21.26 2.04
C ILE A 118 -18.31 20.37 3.28
N GLY A 119 -17.35 19.46 3.23
CA GLY A 119 -17.06 18.53 4.31
C GLY A 119 -15.59 18.09 4.32
N VAL A 120 -15.29 17.19 5.25
CA VAL A 120 -13.98 16.55 5.39
C VAL A 120 -14.18 15.04 5.30
N SER A 121 -13.34 14.35 4.53
CA SER A 121 -13.29 12.89 4.52
C SER A 121 -11.94 12.37 4.98
N VAL A 122 -11.99 11.28 5.74
CA VAL A 122 -10.84 10.57 6.29
C VAL A 122 -10.91 9.13 5.81
N VAL A 123 -9.81 8.64 5.26
CA VAL A 123 -9.68 7.28 4.77
C VAL A 123 -8.56 6.60 5.54
N PHE A 124 -8.79 5.39 6.02
CA PHE A 124 -7.81 4.63 6.78
C PHE A 124 -7.97 3.13 6.50
N PRO A 125 -6.94 2.30 6.75
CA PRO A 125 -7.00 0.86 6.45
C PRO A 125 -8.21 0.17 7.08
N LEU A 126 -8.71 -0.87 6.40
CA LEU A 126 -9.81 -1.69 6.94
C LEU A 126 -9.36 -2.43 8.20
N PHE A 127 -8.15 -2.98 8.17
CA PHE A 127 -7.56 -3.73 9.27
C PHE A 127 -6.41 -2.94 9.89
N ILE A 128 -6.42 -2.90 11.23
CA ILE A 128 -5.38 -2.24 12.04
C ILE A 128 -4.13 -3.15 12.17
N PHE A 129 -4.25 -4.44 11.83
CA PHE A 129 -3.17 -5.41 11.95
C PHE A 129 -2.35 -5.54 10.66
N LYS A 130 -1.02 -5.45 10.81
CA LYS A 130 0.00 -5.34 9.75
C LYS A 130 -0.06 -6.44 8.66
N HIS A 131 -0.58 -7.63 8.99
CA HIS A 131 -0.53 -8.80 8.09
C HIS A 131 -1.78 -9.02 7.22
N TYR A 132 -2.79 -8.15 7.32
CA TYR A 132 -4.03 -8.26 6.52
C TYR A 132 -4.21 -7.14 5.48
N ASN A 133 -3.26 -6.20 5.41
CA ASN A 133 -3.31 -5.06 4.49
C ASN A 133 -2.72 -5.35 3.11
N ASP A 134 -2.01 -6.47 2.94
CA ASP A 134 -1.61 -6.91 1.60
C ASP A 134 -2.80 -7.54 0.89
N PRO A 135 -3.24 -6.96 -0.24
CA PRO A 135 -4.45 -7.42 -0.89
C PRO A 135 -4.23 -8.77 -1.56
N VAL A 136 -4.63 -9.84 -0.87
CA VAL A 136 -4.64 -11.22 -1.39
C VAL A 136 -5.41 -11.33 -2.71
N SER A 137 -6.35 -10.40 -2.99
CA SER A 137 -7.20 -10.38 -4.18
C SER A 137 -6.93 -9.21 -5.15
N GLY A 138 -5.79 -8.53 -5.06
CA GLY A 138 -5.40 -7.52 -6.05
C GLY A 138 -6.17 -6.20 -6.02
N GLY A 139 -6.70 -5.79 -4.85
CA GLY A 139 -7.32 -4.48 -4.62
C GLY A 139 -7.45 -4.13 -3.14
N TRP A 140 -7.49 -2.84 -2.82
CA TRP A 140 -7.47 -2.31 -1.46
C TRP A 140 -8.89 -2.08 -0.95
N ILE A 141 -9.14 -2.51 0.28
CA ILE A 141 -10.38 -2.20 1.00
C ILE A 141 -10.02 -1.30 2.17
N VAL A 142 -10.68 -0.15 2.27
CA VAL A 142 -10.40 0.88 3.28
C VAL A 142 -11.68 1.37 3.92
N ASN A 143 -11.58 1.79 5.18
CA ASN A 143 -12.61 2.56 5.83
C ASN A 143 -12.57 4.00 5.31
N ARG A 144 -13.74 4.56 5.01
CA ARG A 144 -13.91 5.97 4.70
C ARG A 144 -14.96 6.55 5.62
N MET A 145 -14.57 7.55 6.40
CA MET A 145 -15.48 8.39 7.15
C MET A 145 -15.54 9.77 6.51
N TYR A 146 -16.71 10.39 6.48
CA TYR A 146 -16.83 11.79 6.07
C TYR A 146 -17.82 12.53 6.93
N PHE A 147 -17.56 13.82 7.07
CA PHE A 147 -18.34 14.75 7.87
C PHE A 147 -18.74 15.91 6.96
N LYS A 148 -20.02 16.27 6.89
CA LYS A 148 -20.53 17.33 6.00
C LYS A 148 -21.65 18.16 6.65
N GLY A 149 -22.08 19.19 5.94
CA GLY A 149 -23.16 20.07 6.36
C GLY A 149 -22.72 21.13 7.38
N GLU A 150 -23.68 21.93 7.85
CA GLU A 150 -23.41 22.99 8.83
C GLU A 150 -22.83 22.41 10.12
N LYS A 151 -21.63 22.89 10.51
CA LYS A 151 -20.89 22.41 11.69
C LYS A 151 -20.53 20.92 11.66
N LEU A 152 -20.43 20.31 10.47
CA LEU A 152 -20.00 18.90 10.30
C LEU A 152 -20.91 17.89 11.03
N ARG A 153 -22.22 18.19 11.10
CA ARG A 153 -23.20 17.40 11.86
C ARG A 153 -23.57 16.07 11.19
N ASP A 154 -23.49 16.02 9.87
CA ASP A 154 -23.80 14.81 9.13
C ASP A 154 -22.56 13.93 9.03
N VAL A 155 -22.70 12.67 9.44
CA VAL A 155 -21.60 11.69 9.47
C VAL A 155 -21.90 10.57 8.51
N GLY A 156 -20.95 10.21 7.68
CA GLY A 156 -21.03 9.02 6.84
C GLY A 156 -19.87 8.07 7.08
N TRP A 157 -20.17 6.78 7.10
CA TRP A 157 -19.18 5.71 7.12
C TRP A 157 -19.42 4.79 5.94
N GLN A 158 -18.35 4.50 5.19
CA GLN A 158 -18.38 3.64 4.02
C GLN A 158 -17.16 2.73 4.00
N ILE A 159 -17.35 1.53 3.49
CA ILE A 159 -16.27 0.67 3.04
C ILE A 159 -16.01 1.04 1.58
N MET A 160 -14.76 1.39 1.26
CA MET A 160 -14.33 1.72 -0.09
C MET A 160 -13.40 0.63 -0.60
N TYR A 161 -13.71 0.12 -1.80
CA TYR A 161 -12.85 -0.73 -2.60
C TYR A 161 -12.21 0.07 -3.72
N SER A 162 -10.90 -0.10 -3.89
CA SER A 162 -10.16 0.42 -5.03
C SER A 162 -9.23 -0.68 -5.57
N PRO A 163 -9.27 -1.02 -6.87
CA PRO A 163 -8.45 -2.09 -7.43
C PRO A 163 -6.93 -1.86 -7.31
N SER A 164 -6.50 -0.65 -6.98
CA SER A 164 -5.08 -0.32 -6.89
C SER A 164 -4.85 0.86 -5.96
N ALA A 165 -3.75 0.82 -5.22
CA ALA A 165 -3.24 1.94 -4.44
C ALA A 165 -2.10 2.68 -5.16
N SER A 166 -1.73 2.30 -6.38
CA SER A 166 -0.50 2.76 -7.03
C SER A 166 -0.65 3.29 -8.46
N ARG A 167 -1.85 3.29 -9.06
CA ARG A 167 -2.04 3.87 -10.39
C ARG A 167 -2.43 5.34 -10.27
N TRP A 168 -1.97 6.10 -11.27
CA TRP A 168 -2.29 7.51 -11.46
C TRP A 168 -3.79 7.76 -11.68
N ILE A 169 -4.53 6.77 -12.21
CA ILE A 169 -5.98 6.76 -12.36
C ILE A 169 -6.51 5.38 -11.96
N ASP A 170 -7.46 5.32 -11.03
CA ASP A 170 -8.15 4.11 -10.61
C ASP A 170 -9.65 4.33 -10.46
N GLN A 171 -10.43 3.28 -10.70
CA GLN A 171 -11.84 3.28 -10.33
C GLN A 171 -11.96 2.99 -8.83
N TYR A 172 -13.02 3.49 -8.20
CA TYR A 172 -13.37 3.08 -6.84
C TYR A 172 -14.87 2.88 -6.72
N PHE A 173 -15.23 2.04 -5.76
CA PHE A 173 -16.60 1.81 -5.35
C PHE A 173 -16.65 1.85 -3.83
N SER A 174 -17.67 2.49 -3.26
CA SER A 174 -17.90 2.46 -1.83
C SER A 174 -19.36 2.31 -1.47
N ALA A 175 -19.62 1.70 -0.32
CA ALA A 175 -20.96 1.48 0.21
C ALA A 175 -20.95 1.54 1.74
N GLY A 176 -22.02 2.05 2.32
CA GLY A 176 -22.17 2.14 3.77
C GLY A 176 -23.39 2.94 4.21
N ALA A 177 -23.27 3.62 5.33
CA ALA A 177 -24.36 4.36 5.97
C ALA A 177 -24.01 5.85 6.14
N GLU A 178 -25.02 6.70 6.00
CA GLU A 178 -24.99 8.12 6.36
C GLU A 178 -26.01 8.39 7.45
N TRP A 179 -25.57 9.07 8.51
CA TRP A 179 -26.41 9.62 9.57
C TRP A 179 -26.53 11.13 9.33
N ALA A 180 -27.68 11.57 8.85
CA ALA A 180 -27.97 12.98 8.60
C ALA A 180 -28.90 13.53 9.68
N GLN A 181 -28.68 14.77 10.11
CA GLN A 181 -29.53 15.42 11.10
C GLN A 181 -30.59 16.29 10.41
N GLU A 182 -31.84 15.80 10.38
CA GLU A 182 -32.99 16.48 9.79
C GLU A 182 -34.01 16.78 10.89
N ASP A 183 -34.43 18.04 11.02
CA ASP A 183 -35.42 18.49 12.02
C ASP A 183 -35.10 18.08 13.47
N GLY A 184 -33.80 18.05 13.82
CA GLY A 184 -33.33 17.65 15.14
C GLY A 184 -33.33 16.15 15.42
N LYS A 185 -33.65 15.31 14.42
CA LYS A 185 -33.58 13.85 14.49
C LYS A 185 -32.47 13.33 13.60
N THR A 186 -31.81 12.25 14.04
CA THR A 186 -30.78 11.56 13.25
C THR A 186 -31.46 10.48 12.41
N ASN A 187 -31.42 10.63 11.09
CA ASN A 187 -31.93 9.65 10.13
C ASN A 187 -30.76 8.88 9.50
N THR A 188 -30.92 7.56 9.39
CA THR A 188 -29.90 6.68 8.79
C THR A 188 -30.27 6.34 7.35
N TYR A 189 -29.36 6.59 6.42
CA TYR A 189 -29.51 6.34 4.99
C TYR A 189 -28.42 5.40 4.48
N PHE A 190 -28.77 4.52 3.54
CA PHE A 190 -27.76 3.80 2.77
C PHE A 190 -27.09 4.78 1.81
N ALA A 191 -25.77 4.73 1.73
CA ALA A 191 -24.99 5.56 0.84
C ALA A 191 -24.01 4.70 0.05
N SER A 192 -24.04 4.80 -1.28
CA SER A 192 -23.02 4.22 -2.16
C SER A 192 -22.45 5.26 -3.11
N GLU A 193 -21.23 5.02 -3.58
CA GLU A 193 -20.52 5.93 -4.45
C GLU A 193 -19.66 5.11 -5.43
N ALA A 194 -19.62 5.53 -6.68
CA ALA A 194 -18.75 4.93 -7.69
C ALA A 194 -18.08 6.05 -8.47
N GLY A 195 -16.77 5.94 -8.72
CA GLY A 195 -16.05 7.03 -9.33
C GLY A 195 -14.64 6.72 -9.77
N LEU A 196 -13.94 7.79 -10.13
CA LEU A 196 -12.55 7.80 -10.51
C LEU A 196 -11.72 8.54 -9.46
N LYS A 197 -10.53 8.00 -9.25
CA LYS A 197 -9.54 8.46 -8.30
C LYS A 197 -8.27 8.75 -9.07
N LEU A 198 -7.74 9.95 -8.90
CA LEU A 198 -6.51 10.43 -9.51
C LEU A 198 -5.50 10.67 -8.40
N ARG A 199 -4.24 10.26 -8.61
CA ARG A 199 -3.14 10.50 -7.67
C ARG A 199 -2.01 11.24 -8.37
N PHE A 200 -1.49 12.27 -7.72
CA PHE A 200 -0.38 13.09 -8.19
C PHE A 200 0.71 13.14 -7.12
N SER A 201 1.96 12.94 -7.53
CA SER A 201 3.12 13.16 -6.68
C SER A 201 3.47 14.64 -6.69
N VAL A 202 3.49 15.26 -5.51
CA VAL A 202 3.68 16.70 -5.37
C VAL A 202 5.13 17.06 -5.01
N SER A 203 5.92 16.06 -4.59
CA SER A 203 7.34 16.19 -4.22
C SER A 203 8.26 16.74 -5.32
N HIS A 204 7.88 16.60 -6.59
CA HIS A 204 8.64 17.13 -7.74
C HIS A 204 7.87 18.21 -8.53
N SER A 205 6.81 18.76 -7.95
CA SER A 205 5.95 19.75 -8.60
C SER A 205 6.27 21.19 -8.15
N PRO A 206 5.94 22.23 -8.94
CA PRO A 206 6.10 23.63 -8.53
C PRO A 206 5.19 24.04 -7.36
N LEU A 207 4.31 23.16 -6.89
CA LEU A 207 3.46 23.33 -5.71
C LEU A 207 4.10 22.74 -4.44
N GLY A 208 5.43 22.87 -4.29
CA GLY A 208 6.20 22.27 -3.17
C GLY A 208 5.83 22.74 -1.76
N PHE A 209 4.92 23.71 -1.59
CA PHE A 209 4.37 24.00 -0.25
C PHE A 209 3.42 22.90 0.23
N LEU A 210 2.73 22.22 -0.70
CA LEU A 210 1.81 21.13 -0.43
C LEU A 210 2.56 19.84 -0.02
N SER A 211 3.83 19.69 -0.41
CA SER A 211 4.67 18.57 0.04
C SER A 211 5.08 18.67 1.51
N LYS A 212 4.90 19.83 2.16
CA LYS A 212 5.07 19.96 3.62
C LYS A 212 3.93 19.30 4.41
N VAL A 213 2.79 19.04 3.76
CA VAL A 213 1.59 18.46 4.37
C VAL A 213 1.46 16.98 4.01
N ALA A 214 1.67 16.63 2.73
CA ALA A 214 1.70 15.24 2.27
C ALA A 214 2.49 15.12 0.96
N ASP A 215 3.25 14.02 0.80
CA ASP A 215 4.03 13.76 -0.42
C ASP A 215 3.17 13.48 -1.67
N PHE A 216 1.96 12.97 -1.42
CA PHE A 216 0.97 12.63 -2.44
C PHE A 216 -0.34 13.37 -2.21
N TRP A 217 -0.91 13.87 -3.30
CA TRP A 217 -2.22 14.48 -3.33
C TRP A 217 -3.11 13.72 -4.31
N GLY A 218 -4.39 13.62 -3.98
CA GLY A 218 -5.35 12.94 -4.83
C GLY A 218 -6.60 13.77 -5.08
N LEU A 219 -7.24 13.47 -6.21
CA LEU A 219 -8.56 13.95 -6.56
C LEU A 219 -9.48 12.74 -6.73
N ARG A 220 -10.63 12.70 -6.05
CA ARG A 220 -11.69 11.72 -6.32
C ARG A 220 -12.89 12.45 -6.89
N ALA A 221 -13.44 11.91 -7.97
CA ALA A 221 -14.70 12.35 -8.54
C ALA A 221 -15.62 11.15 -8.67
N GLY A 222 -16.84 11.23 -8.16
CA GLY A 222 -17.76 10.10 -8.18
C GLY A 222 -19.22 10.51 -8.27
N ILE A 223 -20.03 9.54 -8.68
CA ILE A 223 -21.48 9.62 -8.62
C ILE A 223 -21.89 8.93 -7.33
N ARG A 224 -22.66 9.65 -6.52
CA ARG A 224 -23.15 9.20 -5.24
C ARG A 224 -24.63 8.88 -5.31
N TYR A 225 -25.00 7.82 -4.63
CA TYR A 225 -26.36 7.37 -4.42
C TYR A 225 -26.71 7.37 -2.92
N ARG A 226 -27.92 7.82 -2.58
CA ARG A 226 -28.48 7.79 -1.22
C ARG A 226 -29.89 7.21 -1.26
N GLY A 227 -30.17 6.17 -0.44
CA GLY A 227 -31.52 5.61 -0.26
C GLY A 227 -31.61 4.07 -0.15
N TYR A 228 -32.48 3.55 0.73
CA TYR A 228 -32.66 2.10 0.99
C TYR A 228 -33.75 1.40 0.15
N LYS A 229 -34.83 2.10 -0.25
CA LYS A 229 -36.01 1.48 -0.90
C LYS A 229 -36.50 2.16 -2.18
N GLN A 230 -36.11 3.42 -2.42
CA GLN A 230 -36.44 4.19 -3.62
C GLN A 230 -35.30 5.19 -3.88
N PHE A 231 -34.99 5.47 -5.14
CA PHE A 231 -33.96 6.43 -5.52
C PHE A 231 -34.38 7.83 -5.06
N SER A 232 -33.92 8.26 -3.88
CA SER A 232 -34.27 9.59 -3.38
C SER A 232 -33.35 10.65 -3.95
N GLU A 233 -32.04 10.39 -4.05
CA GLU A 233 -31.08 11.39 -4.53
C GLU A 233 -29.86 10.79 -5.25
N LEU A 234 -29.58 11.34 -6.44
CA LEU A 234 -28.33 11.17 -7.18
C LEU A 234 -27.49 12.45 -7.00
N GLY A 235 -26.23 12.31 -6.63
CA GLY A 235 -25.32 13.43 -6.40
C GLY A 235 -23.97 13.23 -7.07
N TYR A 236 -23.18 14.31 -7.14
CA TYR A 236 -21.79 14.27 -7.56
C TYR A 236 -20.91 14.62 -6.36
N VAL A 237 -19.81 13.88 -6.24
CA VAL A 237 -18.84 14.04 -5.16
C VAL A 237 -17.51 14.39 -5.78
N ILE A 238 -16.89 15.45 -5.28
CA ILE A 238 -15.50 15.80 -5.59
C ILE A 238 -14.74 15.87 -4.28
N GLU A 239 -13.60 15.21 -4.21
CA GLU A 239 -12.71 15.28 -3.06
C GLU A 239 -11.29 15.60 -3.48
N VAL A 240 -10.62 16.45 -2.70
CA VAL A 240 -9.22 16.83 -2.90
C VAL A 240 -8.51 16.74 -1.57
N GLY A 241 -7.43 15.96 -1.50
CA GLY A 241 -6.77 15.69 -0.22
C GLY A 241 -5.35 15.17 -0.35
N GLY A 242 -4.67 15.09 0.79
CA GLY A 242 -3.32 14.56 0.93
C GLY A 242 -3.27 13.21 1.64
N GLY A 243 -2.29 12.38 1.30
CA GLY A 243 -2.04 11.07 1.91
C GLY A 243 -2.06 9.92 0.90
N THR A 244 -2.25 8.69 1.38
CA THR A 244 -2.44 7.48 0.56
C THR A 244 -3.78 7.52 -0.18
N PHE A 245 -3.84 8.31 -1.23
CA PHE A 245 -4.86 8.23 -2.28
C PHE A 245 -4.50 7.12 -3.24
#